data_AF-A0A846S3S1-F1
#
_entry.id   AF-A0A846S3S1-F1
#
_cell.length_a   1.000
_cell.length_b   1.000
_cell.length_c   1.000
_cell.angle_alpha   90.00
_cell.angle_beta   90.00
_cell.angle_gamma   90.00
#
_symmetry.space_group_name_H-M   'P 1'
#
loop_
_entity.id
_entity.type
_entity.pdbx_description
1 polymer ?
#
loop_
_entity_poly.entity_id
_entity_poly.type
_entity_poly.pdbx_seq_one_letter_code
_entity_poly.pdbx_strand_id
1 'polypeptide(L)' 'MTKLLFIGGTVLVILGGLLAGGGWFFNTFTGEPADANIGAGIMVPVGCTIVGPGVLVLLAWAIAAGFRFWRRRRTT' A
#
# COMPACT_ATOMS: atom_id res chain seq x y z
N MET A 1 -3.32 18.98 -6.92
CA MET A 1 -2.66 17.70 -7.24
C MET A 1 -2.12 16.95 -6.01
N THR A 2 -1.45 17.59 -5.04
CA THR A 2 -0.80 16.86 -3.92
C THR A 2 -1.73 16.12 -2.94
N LYS A 3 -2.97 16.57 -2.73
CA LYS A 3 -3.93 15.89 -1.83
C LYS A 3 -4.50 14.61 -2.44
N LEU A 4 -4.77 14.61 -3.75
CA LEU A 4 -5.27 13.44 -4.47
C LEU A 4 -4.24 12.31 -4.51
N LEU A 5 -2.96 12.62 -4.67
CA LEU A 5 -1.88 11.63 -4.61
C LEU A 5 -1.73 11.03 -3.22
N PHE A 6 -1.90 11.83 -2.16
CA PHE A 6 -1.88 11.33 -0.79
C PHE A 6 -3.05 10.38 -0.52
N ILE A 7 -4.28 10.81 -0.84
CA ILE A 7 -5.48 9.98 -0.68
C ILE A 7 -5.37 8.70 -1.51
N GLY A 8 -4.98 8.82 -2.79
CA GLY A 8 -4.82 7.67 -3.69
C GLY A 8 -3.74 6.70 -3.22
N GLY A 9 -2.58 7.21 -2.78
CA GLY A 9 -1.50 6.39 -2.23
C GLY A 9 -1.92 5.65 -0.97
N THR A 10 -2.62 6.32 -0.04
CA THR A 10 -3.15 5.69 1.18
C THR A 10 -4.16 4.60 0.87
N VAL A 11 -5.08 4.85 -0.07
CA VAL A 11 -6.09 3.86 -0.49
C VAL A 11 -5.43 2.62 -1.10
N LEU A 12 -4.41 2.80 -1.95
CA LEU A 12 -3.65 1.68 -2.53
C LEU A 12 -2.92 0.85 -1.46
N VAL A 13 -2.28 1.50 -0.49
CA VAL A 13 -1.61 0.79 0.62
C VAL A 13 -2.61 -0.01 1.46
N ILE A 14 -3.76 0.57 1.79
CA ILE A 14 -4.79 -0.11 2.58
C ILE A 14 -5.36 -1.30 1.82
N LEU A 15 -5.76 -1.11 0.55
CA LEU A 15 -6.33 -2.17 -0.28
C LEU A 15 -5.34 -3.31 -0.51
N GLY A 16 -4.10 -2.98 -0.88
CA GLY A 16 -3.08 -3.99 -1.08
C GLY A 16 -2.73 -4.72 0.22
N GLY A 17 -2.69 -4.01 1.35
CA GLY A 17 -2.38 -4.59 2.65
C GLY A 17 -3.48 -5.53 3.13
N LEU A 18 -4.75 -5.18 2.90
CA LEU A 18 -5.90 -6.04 3.15
C LEU A 18 -5.88 -7.29 2.27
N LEU A 19 -5.54 -7.18 0.99
CA LEU A 19 -5.45 -8.32 0.08
C LEU A 19 -4.28 -9.24 0.44
N ALA A 20 -3.11 -8.68 0.74
CA ALA A 20 -1.93 -9.46 1.10
C ALA A 20 -2.09 -10.11 2.48
N GLY A 21 -2.51 -9.34 3.47
CA GLY A 21 -2.75 -9.82 4.83
C GLY A 21 -3.93 -10.79 4.91
N GLY A 22 -5.02 -10.49 4.18
CA GLY A 22 -6.17 -11.38 4.05
C GLY A 22 -5.79 -12.70 3.37
N GLY A 23 -5.08 -12.64 2.23
CA GLY A 23 -4.57 -13.82 1.56
C GLY A 23 -3.67 -14.67 2.46
N TRP A 24 -2.76 -14.06 3.21
CA TRP A 24 -1.93 -14.79 4.17
C TRP A 24 -2.73 -15.40 5.32
N PHE A 25 -3.72 -14.66 5.85
CA PHE A 25 -4.60 -15.12 6.93
C PHE A 25 -5.46 -16.32 6.50
N PHE A 26 -6.07 -16.26 5.32
CA PHE A 26 -6.82 -17.39 4.74
C PHE A 26 -5.90 -18.60 4.46
N ASN A 27 -4.68 -18.38 3.97
CA ASN A 27 -3.73 -19.50 3.81
C ASN A 27 -3.39 -20.16 5.16
N THR A 28 -3.16 -19.35 6.20
CA THR A 28 -2.57 -19.82 7.45
C THR A 28 -3.59 -20.39 8.45
N PHE A 29 -4.76 -19.77 8.58
CA PHE A 29 -5.67 -20.03 9.71
C PHE A 29 -6.98 -20.73 9.35
N THR A 30 -7.42 -20.71 8.09
CA THR A 30 -8.69 -21.35 7.72
C THR A 30 -8.51 -22.80 7.25
N GLY A 31 -7.28 -23.26 6.97
CA GLY A 31 -6.98 -24.67 6.66
C GLY A 31 -7.83 -25.24 5.52
N GLU A 32 -8.30 -24.36 4.64
CA GLU A 32 -9.31 -24.67 3.63
C GLU A 32 -8.74 -25.64 2.57
N PRO A 33 -9.61 -26.47 1.93
CA PRO A 33 -9.19 -27.38 0.87
C PRO A 33 -8.46 -26.64 -0.25
N ALA A 34 -7.65 -27.38 -1.01
CA ALA A 34 -6.64 -26.88 -1.96
C ALA A 34 -7.04 -25.64 -2.80
N ASP A 35 -8.32 -25.48 -3.16
CA ASP A 35 -8.84 -24.36 -3.95
C ASP A 35 -8.76 -23.00 -3.23
N ALA A 36 -9.05 -22.95 -1.93
CA ALA A 36 -8.92 -21.71 -1.15
C ALA A 36 -7.45 -21.36 -0.89
N ASN A 37 -6.59 -22.37 -0.81
CA ASN A 37 -5.15 -22.19 -0.69
C ASN A 37 -4.55 -21.58 -2.00
N ILE A 38 -5.10 -21.97 -3.16
CA ILE A 38 -4.78 -21.34 -4.45
C ILE A 38 -5.26 -19.89 -4.48
N GLY A 39 -6.50 -19.62 -4.07
CA GLY A 39 -7.05 -18.26 -4.00
C GLY A 39 -6.23 -17.34 -3.08
N ALA A 40 -5.90 -17.82 -1.89
CA ALA A 40 -5.04 -17.15 -0.92
C ALA A 40 -3.61 -16.93 -1.46
N GLY A 41 -3.04 -17.93 -2.14
CA GLY A 41 -1.74 -17.86 -2.79
C GLY A 41 -1.67 -16.82 -3.91
N ILE A 42 -2.79 -16.49 -4.57
CA ILE A 42 -2.88 -15.43 -5.58
C ILE A 42 -3.11 -14.05 -4.92
N MET A 43 -3.90 -13.98 -3.85
CA MET A 43 -4.21 -12.72 -3.16
C MET A 43 -2.98 -12.07 -2.51
N VAL A 44 -2.02 -12.85 -2.01
CA VAL A 44 -0.75 -12.31 -1.45
C VAL A 44 0.06 -11.49 -2.47
N PRO A 45 0.49 -12.04 -3.62
CA PRO A 45 1.25 -11.29 -4.62
C PRO A 45 0.42 -10.17 -5.26
N VAL A 46 -0.89 -10.35 -5.46
CA VAL A 46 -1.77 -9.27 -5.93
C VAL A 46 -1.81 -8.11 -4.92
N GLY A 47 -1.96 -8.41 -3.64
CA GLY A 47 -1.91 -7.39 -2.59
C GLY A 47 -0.57 -6.65 -2.58
N CYS A 48 0.56 -7.36 -2.66
CA CYS A 48 1.89 -6.76 -2.70
C CYS A 48 2.12 -5.84 -3.91
N THR A 49 1.62 -6.22 -5.09
CA THR A 49 1.73 -5.38 -6.31
C THR A 49 0.87 -4.12 -6.24
N ILE A 50 -0.17 -4.09 -5.40
CA ILE A 50 -1.01 -2.92 -5.14
C ILE A 50 -0.41 -2.04 -4.02
N VAL A 51 0.11 -2.64 -2.94
CA VAL A 51 0.79 -1.91 -1.85
C VAL A 51 2.03 -1.17 -2.35
N GLY A 52 2.86 -1.83 -3.15
CA GLY A 52 4.14 -1.28 -3.61
C GLY A 52 4.01 0.13 -4.21
N PRO A 53 3.19 0.32 -5.25
CA PRO A 53 2.90 1.64 -5.82
C PRO A 53 2.35 2.64 -4.80
N GLY A 54 1.46 2.22 -3.91
CA GLY A 54 0.91 3.07 -2.85
C GLY A 54 1.99 3.63 -1.91
N VAL A 55 2.92 2.77 -1.47
CA VAL A 55 4.05 3.16 -0.61
C VAL A 55 4.97 4.13 -1.34
N LEU A 56 5.28 3.88 -2.62
CA LEU A 56 6.12 4.76 -3.42
C LEU A 56 5.50 6.16 -3.58
N VAL A 57 4.20 6.24 -3.81
CA VAL A 57 3.48 7.52 -3.91
C VAL A 57 3.52 8.29 -2.59
N LEU A 58 3.34 7.61 -1.45
CA LEU A 58 3.40 8.24 -0.13
C LEU A 58 4.82 8.73 0.21
N LEU A 59 5.86 7.95 -0.12
CA LEU A 59 7.26 8.36 0.06
C LEU A 59 7.60 9.60 -0.77
N ALA A 60 7.22 9.61 -2.05
CA ALA A 60 7.43 10.76 -2.93
C ALA A 60 6.75 12.02 -2.38
N TRP A 61 5.55 11.86 -1.81
CA TRP A 61 4.83 12.96 -1.18
C TRP A 61 5.52 13.46 0.09
N ALA A 62 5.99 12.55 0.98
CA ALA A 62 6.70 12.91 2.20
C ALA A 62 7.99 13.70 1.90
N ILE A 63 8.75 13.26 0.89
CA ILE A 63 9.94 13.96 0.41
C ILE A 63 9.57 15.35 -0.12
N ALA A 64 8.54 15.45 -0.97
CA ALA A 64 8.09 16.73 -1.53
C ALA A 64 7.59 17.71 -0.45
N ALA A 65 6.92 17.21 0.60
CA ALA A 65 6.48 18.00 1.74
C ALA A 65 7.66 18.51 2.56
N GLY A 66 8.66 17.66 2.82
CA GLY A 66 9.90 18.02 3.51
C GLY A 66 10.68 19.12 2.77
N PHE A 67 10.87 18.98 1.47
CA PHE A 67 11.53 20.00 0.64
C PHE A 67 10.79 21.33 0.66
N ARG A 68 9.45 21.32 0.56
CA ARG A 68 8.64 22.56 0.63
C ARG A 68 8.75 23.26 1.97
N PHE A 69 8.75 22.50 3.06
CA PHE A 69 8.90 23.04 4.41
C PHE A 69 10.26 23.72 4.59
N TRP A 70 11.32 23.06 4.14
CA TRP A 70 12.67 23.60 4.23
C TRP A 70 12.88 24.83 3.35
N ARG A 71 12.31 24.84 2.14
CA ARG A 71 12.31 26.01 1.26
C ARG A 71 11.61 27.21 1.90
N ARG A 72 10.46 27.01 2.56
CA ARG A 72 9.75 28.08 3.26
C ARG A 72 10.58 28.68 4.41
N ARG A 73 11.26 27.83 5.18
CA ARG A 73 12.15 28.28 6.27
C ARG A 73 13.34 29.12 5.81
N ARG A 74 13.79 28.99 4.56
CA ARG A 74 14.88 29.80 4.00
C ARG A 74 14.44 31.16 3.47
N THR A 75 13.13 31.36 3.28
CA THR A 75 12.55 32.58 2.72
C THR A 75 11.91 33.50 3.77
N THR A 76 11.89 33.07 5.03
CA THR A 76 11.55 33.87 6.23
C THR A 76 12.81 34.05 7.05
#